data_AF-A0AAZ3NUA1-F1
#
_entry.id   AF-A0AAZ3NUA1-F1
#
_cell.length_a   1.000
_cell.length_b   1.000
_cell.length_c   1.000
_cell.angle_alpha   90.00
_cell.angle_beta   90.00
_cell.angle_gamma   90.00
#
_symmetry.space_group_name_H-M   'P 1'
#
loop_
_entity.id
_entity.type
_entity.pdbx_description
1 polymer ?
#
loop_
_entity_poly.entity_id
_entity_poly.type
_entity_poly.pdbx_seq_one_letter_code
_entity_poly.pdbx_strand_id
1 'polypeptide(L)'
;MEFSGCPAAAGVADEAQEAEQAEKEGHAQVQFDEFVQASTCRTTLRAFNLLCEHLQLTHTHTQPQTYPPTQPQRPFYHTLKERLSYWKANALWAKLDKRAAHHEYGKGRVCANTTCVIIGAGPCGLRTAVELGFLGARVVLLEKRDAFSRNNVLHLWPFTIHDLRGLGAKKFYGKFCAGAIDHISIRQLQLVLLKVALLLGVEVHVNVEFKGLVEPPADQEQQKVGWRVEVKPMSHPINTLQCDVVIGADGRRNTLPGFRRKEFRGKLAIAITANFMNRNTTAEAKVEEISGVAFIFNQRFFQELRDATGVDLENIVYYKDDTHYFVMTAKKQSLLEKGVILRVTTHTDGPPEWCSGLSHCIGRPMRWRTIGPTSPGLGEGLADRDVLVPSRSSDSLWRARANAC
;
A
#
# COMPACT_ATOMS: atom_id res chain seq x y z
N MET A 1 -74.79 18.74 -20.31
CA MET A 1 -73.49 19.25 -19.85
C MET A 1 -72.75 18.09 -19.22
N GLU A 2 -71.91 17.42 -20.00
CA GLU A 2 -70.99 16.40 -19.51
C GLU A 2 -69.78 17.12 -18.89
N PHE A 3 -69.46 16.79 -17.64
CA PHE A 3 -68.26 17.33 -16.98
C PHE A 3 -67.06 16.48 -17.37
N SER A 4 -66.07 17.16 -17.95
CA SER A 4 -64.75 16.67 -18.34
C SER A 4 -64.04 15.97 -17.17
N GLY A 5 -63.43 14.82 -17.46
CA GLY A 5 -62.60 14.06 -16.54
C GLY A 5 -61.37 14.84 -16.06
N CYS A 6 -60.99 14.57 -14.82
CA CYS A 6 -59.69 14.93 -14.23
C CYS A 6 -58.56 14.13 -14.92
N PRO A 7 -57.54 14.76 -15.49
CA PRO A 7 -56.23 14.14 -15.67
C PRO A 7 -55.35 14.39 -14.43
N ALA A 8 -54.25 13.65 -14.33
CA ALA A 8 -53.12 13.87 -13.42
C ALA A 8 -53.12 13.18 -12.04
N ALA A 9 -53.35 11.86 -12.01
CA ALA A 9 -52.70 11.01 -11.00
C ALA A 9 -51.40 10.35 -11.53
N ALA A 10 -51.23 10.30 -12.86
CA ALA A 10 -50.07 9.66 -13.50
C ALA A 10 -48.79 10.53 -13.48
N GLY A 11 -48.90 11.86 -13.60
CA GLY A 11 -47.74 12.76 -13.65
C GLY A 11 -46.99 12.93 -12.32
N VAL A 12 -47.70 12.83 -11.19
CA VAL A 12 -47.09 13.01 -9.85
C VAL A 12 -46.26 11.79 -9.42
N ALA A 13 -46.62 10.60 -9.89
CA ALA A 13 -45.88 9.36 -9.62
C ALA A 13 -44.56 9.30 -10.43
N ASP A 14 -44.58 9.78 -11.67
CA ASP A 14 -43.39 9.89 -12.53
C ASP A 14 -42.40 10.94 -11.98
N GLU A 15 -42.88 12.13 -11.58
CA GLU A 15 -42.03 13.17 -10.99
C GLU A 15 -41.39 12.73 -9.66
N ALA A 16 -42.12 11.98 -8.83
CA ALA A 16 -41.58 11.43 -7.58
C ALA A 16 -40.52 10.34 -7.82
N GLN A 17 -40.71 9.48 -8.84
CA GLN A 17 -39.73 8.47 -9.23
C GLN A 17 -38.47 9.10 -9.86
N GLU A 18 -38.63 10.13 -10.68
CA GLU A 18 -37.51 10.88 -11.26
C GLU A 18 -36.71 11.61 -10.18
N ALA A 19 -37.38 12.21 -9.19
CA ALA A 19 -36.72 12.86 -8.05
C ALA A 19 -35.95 11.86 -7.18
N GLU A 20 -36.55 10.70 -6.88
CA GLU A 20 -35.90 9.63 -6.10
C GLU A 20 -34.68 9.05 -6.85
N GLN A 21 -34.79 8.90 -8.16
CA GLN A 21 -33.68 8.44 -9.01
C GLN A 21 -32.55 9.48 -9.07
N ALA A 22 -32.87 10.77 -9.23
CA ALA A 22 -31.89 11.85 -9.22
C ALA A 22 -31.16 11.97 -7.86
N GLU A 23 -31.88 11.76 -6.75
CA GLU A 23 -31.29 11.74 -5.40
C GLU A 23 -30.33 10.54 -5.23
N LYS A 24 -30.74 9.35 -5.67
CA LYS A 24 -29.88 8.14 -5.67
C LYS A 24 -28.63 8.33 -6.52
N GLU A 25 -28.76 8.94 -7.69
CA GLU A 25 -27.63 9.27 -8.57
C GLU A 25 -26.70 10.30 -7.92
N GLY A 26 -27.24 11.35 -7.30
CA GLY A 26 -26.47 12.34 -6.54
C GLY A 26 -25.67 11.70 -5.40
N HIS A 27 -26.28 10.78 -4.65
CA HIS A 27 -25.63 10.08 -3.55
C HIS A 27 -24.47 9.19 -4.02
N ALA A 28 -24.64 8.46 -5.13
CA ALA A 28 -23.59 7.63 -5.72
C ALA A 28 -22.35 8.46 -6.14
N GLN A 29 -22.59 9.67 -6.67
CA GLN A 29 -21.53 10.59 -7.07
C GLN A 29 -20.72 11.09 -5.87
N VAL A 30 -21.39 11.42 -4.76
CA VAL A 30 -20.75 11.84 -3.51
C VAL A 30 -19.87 10.71 -2.95
N GLN A 31 -20.41 9.49 -2.86
CA GLN A 31 -19.65 8.33 -2.35
C GLN A 31 -18.44 8.00 -3.22
N PHE A 32 -18.54 8.13 -4.54
CA PHE A 32 -17.38 7.96 -5.41
C PHE A 32 -16.35 9.07 -5.22
N ASP A 33 -16.77 10.32 -5.05
CA ASP A 33 -15.86 11.43 -4.76
C ASP A 33 -15.14 11.21 -3.41
N GLU A 34 -15.82 10.70 -2.38
CA GLU A 34 -15.21 10.31 -1.10
C GLU A 34 -14.19 9.18 -1.28
N PHE A 35 -14.52 8.15 -2.06
CA PHE A 35 -13.59 7.07 -2.41
C PHE A 35 -12.34 7.60 -3.12
N VAL A 36 -12.51 8.50 -4.09
CA VAL A 36 -11.41 9.15 -4.81
C VAL A 36 -10.55 10.00 -3.88
N GLN A 37 -11.15 10.70 -2.91
CA GLN A 37 -10.44 11.59 -1.98
C GLN A 37 -9.83 10.88 -0.76
N ALA A 38 -10.26 9.64 -0.46
CA ALA A 38 -9.77 8.88 0.68
C ALA A 38 -8.23 8.75 0.70
N SER A 39 -7.63 9.07 1.84
CA SER A 39 -6.18 9.22 2.04
C SER A 39 -5.52 8.12 2.88
N THR A 40 -6.29 7.12 3.29
CA THR A 40 -5.81 5.96 4.06
C THR A 40 -6.41 4.68 3.50
N CYS A 41 -5.71 3.55 3.69
CA CYS A 41 -6.19 2.25 3.21
C CYS A 41 -7.58 1.91 3.78
N ARG A 42 -7.80 2.09 5.09
CA ARG A 42 -9.09 1.83 5.74
C ARG A 42 -10.22 2.71 5.20
N THR A 43 -9.98 4.02 5.05
CA THR A 43 -11.02 4.93 4.55
C THR A 43 -11.32 4.67 3.07
N THR A 44 -10.32 4.29 2.26
CA THR A 44 -10.52 3.88 0.87
C THR A 44 -11.39 2.62 0.78
N LEU A 45 -11.08 1.58 1.55
CA LEU A 45 -11.87 0.34 1.58
C LEU A 45 -13.31 0.60 2.07
N ARG A 46 -13.47 1.37 3.15
CA ARG A 46 -14.80 1.73 3.68
C ARG A 46 -15.63 2.49 2.66
N ALA A 47 -15.08 3.55 2.06
CA ALA A 47 -15.79 4.36 1.06
C ALA A 47 -16.18 3.51 -0.16
N PHE A 48 -15.29 2.61 -0.59
CA PHE A 48 -15.58 1.69 -1.70
C PHE A 48 -16.71 0.70 -1.37
N ASN A 49 -16.73 0.15 -0.16
CA ASN A 49 -17.79 -0.75 0.28
C ASN A 49 -19.15 -0.05 0.30
N LEU A 50 -19.22 1.16 0.86
CA LEU A 50 -20.45 1.97 0.88
C LEU A 50 -20.94 2.29 -0.54
N LEU A 51 -20.02 2.62 -1.45
CA LEU A 51 -20.34 2.81 -2.87
C LEU A 51 -20.90 1.52 -3.50
N CYS A 52 -20.26 0.37 -3.25
CA CYS A 52 -20.74 -0.91 -3.76
C CYS A 52 -22.12 -1.28 -3.22
N GLU A 53 -22.38 -1.06 -1.92
CA GLU A 53 -23.67 -1.30 -1.29
C GLU A 53 -24.77 -0.43 -1.93
N HIS A 54 -24.51 0.86 -2.10
CA HIS A 54 -25.44 1.80 -2.74
C HIS A 54 -25.74 1.44 -4.19
N LEU A 55 -24.69 1.03 -4.93
CA LEU A 55 -24.82 0.58 -6.32
C LEU A 55 -25.28 -0.87 -6.45
N GLN A 56 -25.55 -1.58 -5.34
CA GLN A 56 -25.94 -3.00 -5.31
C GLN A 56 -24.96 -3.91 -6.07
N LEU A 57 -23.67 -3.72 -5.83
CA LEU A 57 -22.57 -4.49 -6.41
C LEU A 57 -21.97 -5.42 -5.36
N THR A 58 -21.73 -6.68 -5.73
CA THR A 58 -21.01 -7.65 -4.89
C THR A 58 -19.56 -7.74 -5.37
N HIS A 59 -18.60 -7.38 -4.51
CA HIS A 59 -17.16 -7.40 -4.82
C HIS A 59 -16.36 -8.44 -4.00
N THR A 60 -17.03 -9.17 -3.09
CA THR A 60 -16.46 -10.25 -2.29
C THR A 60 -17.20 -11.54 -2.57
N HIS A 61 -16.50 -12.60 -2.96
CA HIS A 61 -17.12 -13.91 -3.23
C HIS A 61 -16.70 -14.93 -2.17
N THR A 62 -17.01 -14.65 -0.91
CA THR A 62 -16.66 -15.53 0.22
C THR A 62 -17.59 -16.73 0.37
N GLN A 63 -18.73 -16.76 -0.34
CA GLN A 63 -19.59 -17.94 -0.38
C GLN A 63 -19.14 -18.90 -1.50
N PRO A 64 -19.09 -20.22 -1.24
CA PRO A 64 -18.88 -21.21 -2.29
C PRO A 64 -20.02 -21.07 -3.31
N GLN A 65 -19.68 -20.89 -4.59
CA GLN A 65 -20.69 -20.84 -5.65
C GLN A 65 -21.42 -22.18 -5.68
N THR A 66 -22.68 -22.18 -5.26
CA THR A 66 -23.60 -23.34 -5.33
C THR A 66 -24.28 -23.47 -6.69
N TYR A 67 -24.01 -22.56 -7.63
CA TYR A 67 -24.56 -22.58 -8.98
C TYR A 67 -23.48 -22.96 -10.00
N PRO A 68 -23.82 -23.80 -10.99
CA PRO A 68 -22.90 -24.10 -12.09
C PRO A 68 -22.57 -22.81 -12.86
N PRO A 69 -21.38 -22.68 -13.47
CA PRO A 69 -20.97 -21.51 -14.24
C PRO A 69 -21.66 -21.52 -15.61
N THR A 70 -22.98 -21.45 -15.64
CA THR A 70 -23.79 -21.45 -16.88
C THR A 70 -24.14 -20.05 -17.35
N GLN A 71 -23.86 -19.02 -16.56
CA GLN A 71 -24.01 -17.62 -16.96
C GLN A 71 -22.66 -16.90 -16.92
N PRO A 72 -22.24 -16.23 -18.00
CA PRO A 72 -21.11 -15.33 -17.95
C PRO A 72 -21.47 -14.20 -16.96
N GLN A 73 -20.86 -14.21 -15.78
CA GLN A 73 -21.00 -13.08 -14.86
C GLN A 73 -20.57 -11.83 -15.63
N ARG A 74 -21.42 -10.81 -15.66
CA ARG A 74 -21.01 -9.51 -16.21
C ARG A 74 -19.80 -9.05 -15.38
N PRO A 75 -18.68 -8.66 -16.01
CA PRO A 75 -17.50 -8.24 -15.28
C PRO A 75 -17.85 -7.11 -14.32
N PHE A 76 -17.50 -7.24 -13.02
CA PHE A 76 -17.81 -6.27 -11.97
C PHE A 76 -17.61 -4.81 -12.41
N TYR A 77 -16.47 -4.53 -13.04
CA TYR A 77 -16.11 -3.20 -13.57
C TYR A 77 -17.13 -2.65 -14.58
N HIS A 78 -17.68 -3.50 -15.45
CA HIS A 78 -18.67 -3.08 -16.45
C HIS A 78 -19.94 -2.60 -15.77
N THR A 79 -20.47 -3.38 -14.82
CA THR A 79 -21.68 -3.03 -14.08
C THR A 79 -21.47 -1.81 -13.19
N LEU A 80 -20.30 -1.69 -12.55
CA LEU A 80 -19.91 -0.49 -11.81
C LEU A 80 -19.96 0.76 -12.71
N LYS A 81 -19.33 0.69 -13.88
CA LYS A 81 -19.29 1.80 -14.84
C LYS A 81 -20.69 2.17 -15.36
N GLU A 82 -21.52 1.18 -15.68
CA GLU A 82 -22.90 1.41 -16.14
C GLU A 82 -23.74 2.11 -15.08
N ARG A 83 -23.59 1.74 -13.81
CA ARG A 83 -24.37 2.31 -12.69
C ARG A 83 -23.78 3.62 -12.14
N LEU A 84 -22.60 4.03 -12.59
CA LEU A 84 -21.91 5.24 -12.14
C LEU A 84 -21.43 6.09 -13.32
N SER A 85 -22.39 6.69 -14.01
CA SER A 85 -22.13 7.58 -15.14
C SER A 85 -22.27 9.04 -14.73
N TYR A 86 -21.14 9.73 -14.56
CA TYR A 86 -21.12 11.18 -14.39
C TYR A 86 -19.75 11.76 -14.75
N TRP A 87 -19.67 13.06 -15.03
CA TRP A 87 -18.53 13.69 -15.70
C TRP A 87 -17.17 13.42 -15.04
N LYS A 88 -17.10 13.38 -13.71
CA LYS A 88 -15.86 13.13 -12.97
C LYS A 88 -15.37 11.69 -13.12
N ALA A 89 -16.28 10.72 -13.14
CA ALA A 89 -15.95 9.30 -13.28
C ALA A 89 -15.72 8.91 -14.74
N ASN A 90 -16.47 9.49 -15.69
CA ASN A 90 -16.35 9.21 -17.12
C ASN A 90 -14.95 9.45 -17.67
N ALA A 91 -14.25 10.48 -17.18
CA ALA A 91 -12.85 10.73 -17.54
C ALA A 91 -11.88 9.63 -17.06
N LEU A 92 -12.18 8.98 -15.92
CA LEU A 92 -11.44 7.83 -15.42
C LEU A 92 -11.79 6.57 -16.22
N TRP A 93 -13.08 6.33 -16.48
CA TRP A 93 -13.56 5.22 -17.29
C TRP A 93 -12.92 5.20 -18.67
N ALA A 94 -12.83 6.34 -19.36
CA ALA A 94 -12.18 6.42 -20.66
C ALA A 94 -10.72 5.94 -20.63
N LYS A 95 -9.99 6.16 -19.53
CA LYS A 95 -8.61 5.72 -19.36
C LYS A 95 -8.52 4.21 -19.12
N LEU A 96 -9.34 3.69 -18.21
CA LEU A 96 -9.38 2.26 -17.89
C LEU A 96 -9.91 1.44 -19.06
N ASP A 97 -10.93 1.93 -19.78
CA ASP A 97 -11.47 1.31 -21.00
C ASP A 97 -10.42 1.27 -22.11
N LYS A 98 -9.64 2.35 -22.30
CA LYS A 98 -8.53 2.37 -23.25
C LYS A 98 -7.48 1.30 -22.93
N ARG A 99 -7.15 1.11 -21.65
CA ARG A 99 -6.23 0.04 -21.22
C ARG A 99 -6.87 -1.33 -21.44
N ALA A 100 -8.09 -1.55 -20.98
CA ALA A 100 -8.82 -2.82 -21.11
C ALA A 100 -9.04 -3.26 -22.57
N ALA A 101 -9.05 -2.32 -23.52
CA ALA A 101 -9.18 -2.58 -24.95
C ALA A 101 -7.91 -3.15 -25.62
N HIS A 102 -6.78 -3.21 -24.92
CA HIS A 102 -5.58 -3.85 -25.43
C HIS A 102 -5.84 -5.34 -25.76
N HIS A 103 -5.32 -5.79 -26.90
CA HIS A 103 -5.61 -7.11 -27.44
C HIS A 103 -5.19 -8.27 -26.53
N GLU A 104 -4.12 -8.07 -25.74
CA GLU A 104 -3.56 -9.03 -24.79
C GLU A 104 -4.56 -9.43 -23.70
N TYR A 105 -5.54 -8.56 -23.38
CA TYR A 105 -6.56 -8.86 -22.39
C TYR A 105 -7.74 -9.67 -22.93
N GLY A 106 -7.85 -9.84 -24.25
CA GLY A 106 -8.93 -10.60 -24.89
C GLY A 106 -10.34 -10.15 -24.44
N LYS A 107 -10.53 -8.83 -24.23
CA LYS A 107 -11.75 -8.24 -23.66
C LYS A 107 -12.11 -8.79 -22.26
N GLY A 108 -11.10 -9.07 -21.43
CA GLY A 108 -11.25 -9.58 -20.07
C GLY A 108 -11.69 -11.04 -20.01
N ARG A 109 -11.32 -11.86 -21.00
CA ARG A 109 -11.73 -13.28 -21.07
C ARG A 109 -10.58 -14.26 -21.01
N VAL A 110 -9.33 -13.80 -21.11
CA VAL A 110 -8.14 -14.66 -21.17
C VAL A 110 -8.00 -15.51 -19.90
N CYS A 111 -8.32 -14.93 -18.74
CA CYS A 111 -8.21 -15.61 -17.45
C CYS A 111 -9.57 -15.79 -16.73
N ALA A 112 -10.70 -15.80 -17.47
CA ALA A 112 -12.04 -15.81 -16.89
C ALA A 112 -12.32 -16.96 -15.89
N ASN A 113 -11.64 -18.10 -16.06
CA ASN A 113 -11.78 -19.28 -15.21
C ASN A 113 -10.57 -19.49 -14.27
N THR A 114 -9.76 -18.45 -14.03
CA THR A 114 -8.55 -18.53 -13.21
C THR A 114 -8.75 -17.74 -11.91
N THR A 115 -8.51 -18.40 -10.78
CA THR A 115 -8.48 -17.76 -9.46
C THR A 115 -7.04 -17.53 -9.01
N CYS A 116 -6.71 -16.25 -8.84
CA CYS A 116 -5.38 -15.79 -8.46
C CYS A 116 -5.38 -15.25 -7.02
N VAL A 117 -4.41 -15.67 -6.20
CA VAL A 117 -4.14 -15.10 -4.88
C VAL A 117 -2.81 -14.34 -4.90
N ILE A 118 -2.85 -13.06 -4.51
CA ILE A 118 -1.67 -12.19 -4.41
C ILE A 118 -1.37 -11.94 -2.94
N ILE A 119 -0.13 -12.16 -2.54
CA ILE A 119 0.33 -11.95 -1.16
C ILE A 119 1.09 -10.62 -1.10
N GLY A 120 0.49 -9.61 -0.47
CA GLY A 120 1.07 -8.30 -0.20
C GLY A 120 0.47 -7.17 -1.05
N ALA A 121 -0.03 -6.12 -0.38
CA ALA A 121 -0.54 -4.89 -0.99
C ALA A 121 0.56 -3.84 -1.21
N GLY A 122 1.80 -4.27 -1.49
CA GLY A 122 2.84 -3.37 -1.97
C GLY A 122 2.55 -2.84 -3.38
N PRO A 123 3.28 -1.82 -3.87
CA PRO A 123 3.09 -1.31 -5.22
C PRO A 123 3.11 -2.41 -6.29
N CYS A 124 4.06 -3.35 -6.21
CA CYS A 124 4.16 -4.46 -7.17
C CYS A 124 2.94 -5.39 -7.10
N GLY A 125 2.53 -5.82 -5.90
CA GLY A 125 1.38 -6.72 -5.73
C GLY A 125 0.07 -6.10 -6.22
N LEU A 126 -0.19 -4.83 -5.87
CA LEU A 126 -1.36 -4.11 -6.38
C LEU A 126 -1.30 -3.90 -7.90
N ARG A 127 -0.12 -3.58 -8.44
CA ARG A 127 0.04 -3.43 -9.90
C ARG A 127 -0.19 -4.74 -10.64
N THR A 128 0.26 -5.86 -10.10
CA THR A 128 -0.04 -7.20 -10.64
C THR A 128 -1.53 -7.52 -10.55
N ALA A 129 -2.20 -7.15 -9.45
CA ALA A 129 -3.64 -7.31 -9.29
C ALA A 129 -4.43 -6.58 -10.38
N VAL A 130 -4.00 -5.36 -10.72
CA VAL A 130 -4.60 -4.56 -11.80
C VAL A 130 -4.51 -5.27 -13.15
N GLU A 131 -3.35 -5.83 -13.53
CA GLU A 131 -3.24 -6.56 -14.81
C GLU A 131 -4.11 -7.83 -14.82
N LEU A 132 -4.13 -8.58 -13.71
CA LEU A 132 -4.98 -9.77 -13.60
C LEU A 132 -6.47 -9.43 -13.66
N GLY A 133 -6.87 -8.29 -13.10
CA GLY A 133 -8.21 -7.74 -13.24
C GLY A 133 -8.57 -7.45 -14.70
N PHE A 134 -7.66 -6.82 -15.46
CA PHE A 134 -7.87 -6.61 -16.90
C PHE A 134 -7.92 -7.91 -17.70
N LEU A 135 -7.16 -8.95 -17.32
CA LEU A 135 -7.21 -10.28 -17.93
C LEU A 135 -8.53 -11.03 -17.65
N GLY A 136 -9.32 -10.56 -16.70
CA GLY A 136 -10.60 -11.17 -16.30
C GLY A 136 -10.47 -12.27 -15.24
N ALA A 137 -9.32 -12.38 -14.57
CA ALA A 137 -9.15 -13.35 -13.48
C ALA A 137 -9.98 -12.98 -12.25
N ARG A 138 -10.36 -13.98 -11.45
CA ARG A 138 -10.80 -13.74 -10.07
C ARG A 138 -9.56 -13.46 -9.22
N VAL A 139 -9.41 -12.23 -8.74
CA VAL A 139 -8.22 -11.82 -7.99
C VAL A 139 -8.55 -11.57 -6.53
N VAL A 140 -7.85 -12.28 -5.64
CA VAL A 140 -7.87 -12.07 -4.20
C VAL A 140 -6.51 -11.59 -3.74
N LEU A 141 -6.45 -10.47 -3.02
CA LEU A 141 -5.22 -9.90 -2.50
C LEU A 141 -5.23 -9.91 -0.97
N LEU A 142 -4.18 -10.47 -0.39
CA LEU A 142 -4.01 -10.59 1.06
C LEU A 142 -2.94 -9.63 1.56
N GLU A 143 -3.26 -8.79 2.54
CA GLU A 143 -2.29 -7.91 3.20
C GLU A 143 -2.42 -8.02 4.72
N LYS A 144 -1.27 -8.25 5.37
CA LYS A 144 -1.22 -8.43 6.83
C LYS A 144 -1.45 -7.14 7.62
N ARG A 145 -1.26 -5.98 7.00
CA ARG A 145 -1.49 -4.66 7.60
C ARG A 145 -2.82 -4.08 7.11
N ASP A 146 -3.27 -3.01 7.74
CA ASP A 146 -4.42 -2.23 7.30
C ASP A 146 -4.11 -0.75 7.05
N ALA A 147 -2.83 -0.39 7.05
CA ALA A 147 -2.37 0.95 6.83
C ALA A 147 -1.15 1.00 5.91
N PHE A 148 -1.15 2.00 5.04
CA PHE A 148 0.01 2.36 4.22
C PHE A 148 0.78 3.48 4.93
N SER A 149 1.86 3.11 5.62
CA SER A 149 2.57 4.00 6.56
C SER A 149 3.96 4.46 6.10
N ARG A 150 4.43 4.02 4.92
CA ARG A 150 5.77 4.32 4.42
C ARG A 150 5.78 5.64 3.65
N ASN A 151 6.46 6.64 4.20
CA ASN A 151 6.59 7.97 3.58
C ASN A 151 7.77 8.09 2.60
N ASN A 152 8.72 7.15 2.64
CA ASN A 152 9.87 7.16 1.73
C ASN A 152 9.40 7.26 0.27
N VAL A 153 10.21 7.95 -0.53
CA VAL A 153 9.89 8.33 -1.90
C VAL A 153 10.61 7.43 -2.90
N LEU A 154 9.87 7.03 -3.93
CA LEU A 154 10.35 6.20 -5.04
C LEU A 154 10.51 7.06 -6.28
N HIS A 155 11.68 7.00 -6.90
CA HIS A 155 11.86 7.49 -8.26
C HIS A 155 11.08 6.62 -9.26
N LEU A 156 10.54 7.24 -10.30
CA LEU A 156 9.74 6.63 -11.34
C LEU A 156 10.39 6.86 -12.70
N TRP A 157 10.63 5.78 -13.43
CA TRP A 157 11.09 5.89 -14.81
C TRP A 157 9.96 6.41 -15.71
N PRO A 158 10.28 7.01 -16.87
CA PRO A 158 9.28 7.58 -17.78
C PRO A 158 8.14 6.62 -18.14
N PHE A 159 8.45 5.34 -18.38
CA PHE A 159 7.42 4.34 -18.70
C PHE A 159 6.47 4.08 -17.53
N THR A 160 6.96 4.12 -16.28
CA THR A 160 6.14 3.93 -15.07
C THR A 160 5.22 5.13 -14.86
N ILE A 161 5.72 6.35 -15.12
CA ILE A 161 4.89 7.56 -15.11
C ILE A 161 3.78 7.44 -16.16
N HIS A 162 4.12 7.02 -17.37
CA HIS A 162 3.15 6.81 -18.44
C HIS A 162 2.09 5.75 -18.09
N ASP A 163 2.52 4.60 -17.55
CA ASP A 163 1.63 3.53 -17.09
C ASP A 163 0.64 4.03 -16.03
N LEU A 164 1.12 4.67 -14.96
CA LEU A 164 0.27 5.21 -13.90
C LEU A 164 -0.66 6.33 -14.39
N ARG A 165 -0.21 7.20 -15.31
CA ARG A 165 -1.09 8.19 -15.97
C ARG A 165 -2.18 7.52 -16.80
N GLY A 166 -1.85 6.39 -17.45
CA GLY A 166 -2.78 5.54 -18.17
C GLY A 166 -3.83 4.89 -17.27
N LEU A 167 -3.50 4.60 -16.01
CA LEU A 167 -4.43 4.10 -15.00
C LEU A 167 -5.20 5.21 -14.25
N GLY A 168 -5.04 6.47 -14.66
CA GLY A 168 -5.76 7.58 -14.05
C GLY A 168 -5.17 8.10 -12.73
N ALA A 169 -3.88 7.85 -12.45
CA ALA A 169 -3.23 8.27 -11.20
C ALA A 169 -3.49 9.74 -10.81
N LYS A 170 -3.53 10.67 -11.78
CA LYS A 170 -3.81 12.10 -11.52
C LYS A 170 -5.21 12.37 -10.97
N LYS A 171 -6.18 11.47 -11.20
CA LYS A 171 -7.53 11.54 -10.61
C LYS A 171 -7.50 11.26 -9.12
N PHE A 172 -6.70 10.29 -8.70
CA PHE A 172 -6.59 9.85 -7.31
C PHE A 172 -5.55 10.63 -6.50
N TYR A 173 -4.56 11.21 -7.17
CA TYR A 173 -3.50 12.01 -6.58
C TYR A 173 -3.19 13.19 -7.51
N GLY A 174 -3.81 14.35 -7.24
CA GLY A 174 -3.73 15.52 -8.14
C GLY A 174 -2.32 16.05 -8.38
N LYS A 175 -1.40 15.85 -7.42
CA LYS A 175 0.01 16.21 -7.50
C LYS A 175 0.87 15.23 -8.31
N PHE A 176 0.29 14.10 -8.76
CA PHE A 176 1.04 13.03 -9.42
C PHE A 176 1.86 13.53 -10.62
N CYS A 177 3.19 13.52 -10.47
CA CYS A 177 4.16 13.92 -11.50
C CYS A 177 3.77 15.24 -12.18
N ALA A 178 3.42 16.26 -11.38
CA ALA A 178 3.14 17.61 -11.87
C ALA A 178 4.46 18.33 -12.20
N GLY A 179 4.51 19.01 -13.35
CA GLY A 179 5.74 19.64 -13.84
C GLY A 179 6.82 18.60 -14.13
N ALA A 180 8.01 18.79 -13.55
CA ALA A 180 9.17 17.91 -13.70
C ALA A 180 9.28 16.82 -12.62
N ILE A 181 8.29 16.68 -11.72
CA ILE A 181 8.30 15.66 -10.66
C ILE A 181 8.26 14.27 -11.29
N ASP A 182 9.23 13.42 -10.91
CA ASP A 182 9.39 12.05 -11.40
C ASP A 182 9.40 11.01 -10.27
N HIS A 183 8.82 11.34 -9.13
CA HIS A 183 8.80 10.48 -7.94
C HIS A 183 7.46 10.49 -7.21
N ILE A 184 7.27 9.53 -6.31
CA ILE A 184 6.06 9.38 -5.49
C ILE A 184 6.38 8.68 -4.16
N SER A 185 5.77 9.11 -3.05
CA SER A 185 5.86 8.34 -1.80
C SER A 185 5.20 6.96 -1.91
N ILE A 186 5.79 5.97 -1.23
CA ILE A 186 5.32 4.57 -1.29
C ILE A 186 3.83 4.48 -0.94
N ARG A 187 3.39 5.16 0.12
CA ARG A 187 1.98 5.14 0.55
C ARG A 187 1.02 5.72 -0.49
N GLN A 188 1.40 6.78 -1.20
CA GLN A 188 0.54 7.37 -2.23
C GLN A 188 0.42 6.44 -3.42
N LEU A 189 1.52 5.81 -3.84
CA LEU A 189 1.50 4.81 -4.90
C LEU A 189 0.60 3.62 -4.54
N GLN A 190 0.67 3.15 -3.29
CA GLN A 190 -0.22 2.10 -2.79
C GLN A 190 -1.70 2.53 -2.83
N LEU A 191 -2.04 3.77 -2.44
CA LEU A 191 -3.42 4.27 -2.49
C LEU A 191 -3.95 4.38 -3.93
N VAL A 192 -3.14 4.91 -4.85
CA VAL A 192 -3.51 5.01 -6.27
C VAL A 192 -3.82 3.63 -6.83
N LEU A 193 -2.92 2.67 -6.64
CA LEU A 193 -3.09 1.32 -7.19
C LEU A 193 -4.20 0.53 -6.48
N LEU A 194 -4.40 0.73 -5.17
CA LEU A 194 -5.53 0.15 -4.45
C LEU A 194 -6.86 0.60 -5.04
N LYS A 195 -7.02 1.89 -5.31
CA LYS A 195 -8.25 2.42 -5.91
C LYS A 195 -8.50 1.80 -7.28
N VAL A 196 -7.48 1.71 -8.14
CA VAL A 196 -7.61 1.07 -9.45
C VAL A 196 -7.96 -0.42 -9.31
N ALA A 197 -7.29 -1.15 -8.41
CA ALA A 197 -7.55 -2.57 -8.18
C ALA A 197 -9.01 -2.83 -7.73
N LEU A 198 -9.52 -2.03 -6.78
CA LEU A 198 -10.90 -2.13 -6.30
C LEU A 198 -11.92 -1.89 -7.43
N LEU A 199 -11.69 -0.86 -8.25
CA LEU A 199 -12.55 -0.58 -9.41
C LEU A 199 -12.60 -1.72 -10.43
N LEU A 200 -11.52 -2.50 -10.54
CA LEU A 200 -11.43 -3.68 -11.38
C LEU A 200 -11.98 -4.96 -10.71
N GLY A 201 -12.56 -4.85 -9.51
CA GLY A 201 -13.16 -5.98 -8.79
C GLY A 201 -12.17 -6.88 -8.05
N VAL A 202 -10.95 -6.39 -7.77
CA VAL A 202 -9.99 -7.12 -6.94
C VAL A 202 -10.50 -7.18 -5.49
N GLU A 203 -10.60 -8.39 -4.94
CA GLU A 203 -11.02 -8.64 -3.56
C GLU A 203 -9.83 -8.45 -2.60
N VAL A 204 -9.82 -7.36 -1.82
CA VAL A 204 -8.68 -7.01 -0.94
C VAL A 204 -9.00 -7.29 0.52
N HIS A 205 -8.22 -8.18 1.14
CA HIS A 205 -8.32 -8.52 2.56
C HIS A 205 -7.13 -7.97 3.34
N VAL A 206 -7.39 -6.98 4.18
CA VAL A 206 -6.42 -6.41 5.12
C VAL A 206 -6.48 -7.11 6.48
N ASN A 207 -5.41 -7.02 7.27
CA ASN A 207 -5.24 -7.76 8.53
C ASN A 207 -5.29 -9.29 8.36
N VAL A 208 -5.00 -9.77 7.15
CA VAL A 208 -4.95 -11.19 6.82
C VAL A 208 -3.52 -11.55 6.43
N GLU A 209 -2.87 -12.34 7.28
CA GLU A 209 -1.49 -12.75 7.08
C GLU A 209 -1.44 -14.14 6.44
N PHE A 210 -0.86 -14.25 5.26
CA PHE A 210 -0.54 -15.52 4.63
C PHE A 210 0.45 -16.32 5.49
N LYS A 211 0.18 -17.62 5.66
CA LYS A 211 1.02 -18.56 6.43
C LYS A 211 1.63 -19.66 5.57
N GLY A 212 0.90 -20.16 4.59
CA GLY A 212 1.38 -21.25 3.76
C GLY A 212 0.42 -21.63 2.65
N LEU A 213 0.88 -22.55 1.81
CA LEU A 213 0.03 -23.24 0.84
C LEU A 213 -0.48 -24.53 1.45
N VAL A 214 -1.73 -24.86 1.16
CA VAL A 214 -2.34 -26.14 1.51
C VAL A 214 -2.50 -26.93 0.23
N GLU A 215 -1.76 -28.04 0.14
CA GLU A 215 -1.80 -28.93 -1.02
C GLU A 215 -3.17 -29.63 -1.10
N PRO A 216 -3.65 -29.94 -2.32
CA PRO A 216 -4.75 -30.88 -2.51
C PRO A 216 -4.51 -32.20 -1.77
N PRO A 217 -5.53 -32.80 -1.14
CA PRO A 217 -5.40 -34.13 -0.55
C PRO A 217 -5.08 -35.17 -1.64
N ALA A 218 -4.35 -36.22 -1.26
CA ALA A 218 -3.97 -37.31 -2.16
C ALA A 218 -5.18 -38.16 -2.60
N ASP A 219 -6.12 -38.39 -1.67
CA ASP A 219 -7.40 -39.04 -1.95
C ASP A 219 -8.41 -37.99 -2.45
N GLN A 220 -8.88 -38.17 -3.69
CA GLN A 220 -9.85 -37.30 -4.36
C GLN A 220 -10.97 -38.08 -5.06
N GLU A 221 -11.22 -39.33 -4.65
CA GLU A 221 -12.22 -40.18 -5.32
C GLU A 221 -13.64 -39.61 -5.22
N GLN A 222 -13.99 -38.98 -4.09
CA GLN A 222 -15.33 -38.45 -3.82
C GLN A 222 -15.48 -36.95 -4.15
N GLN A 223 -14.43 -36.15 -3.95
CA GLN A 223 -14.46 -34.71 -4.16
C GLN A 223 -13.11 -34.18 -4.62
N LYS A 224 -13.10 -33.46 -5.74
CA LYS A 224 -11.91 -32.74 -6.22
C LYS A 224 -11.74 -31.45 -5.43
N VAL A 225 -10.59 -31.30 -4.78
CA VAL A 225 -10.22 -30.11 -4.02
C VAL A 225 -8.90 -29.59 -4.57
N GLY A 226 -8.87 -28.34 -5.01
CA GLY A 226 -7.67 -27.65 -5.50
C GLY A 226 -6.79 -27.10 -4.39
N TRP A 227 -5.72 -26.41 -4.81
CA TRP A 227 -4.80 -25.72 -3.90
C TRP A 227 -5.52 -24.64 -3.11
N ARG A 228 -5.15 -24.46 -1.85
CA ARG A 228 -5.68 -23.40 -0.99
C ARG A 228 -4.55 -22.63 -0.33
N VAL A 229 -4.90 -21.50 0.28
CA VAL A 229 -3.99 -20.70 1.10
C VAL A 229 -4.37 -20.82 2.57
N GLU A 230 -3.37 -20.96 3.42
CA GLU A 230 -3.54 -20.85 4.87
C GLU A 230 -3.30 -19.40 5.29
N VAL A 231 -4.24 -18.84 6.05
CA VAL A 231 -4.16 -17.45 6.53
C VAL A 231 -4.45 -17.33 8.01
N LYS A 232 -3.89 -16.27 8.62
CA LYS A 232 -4.21 -15.82 9.98
C LYS A 232 -5.08 -14.56 9.91
N PRO A 233 -6.22 -14.49 10.62
CA PRO A 233 -6.77 -15.51 11.52
C PRO A 233 -7.35 -16.72 10.77
N MET A 234 -7.29 -17.92 11.39
CA MET A 234 -7.76 -19.16 10.76
C MET A 234 -9.27 -19.19 10.50
N SER A 235 -10.05 -18.40 11.24
CA SER A 235 -11.49 -18.23 11.02
C SER A 235 -11.84 -17.43 9.77
N HIS A 236 -10.86 -16.86 9.06
CA HIS A 236 -11.11 -16.05 7.89
C HIS A 236 -11.66 -16.91 6.72
N PRO A 237 -12.75 -16.47 6.03
CA PRO A 237 -13.39 -17.27 4.97
C PRO A 237 -12.47 -17.68 3.81
N ILE A 238 -11.38 -16.94 3.58
CA ILE A 238 -10.40 -17.25 2.53
C ILE A 238 -9.70 -18.61 2.73
N ASN A 239 -9.68 -19.18 3.95
CA ASN A 239 -9.09 -20.52 4.16
C ASN A 239 -9.80 -21.64 3.36
N THR A 240 -11.02 -21.41 2.89
CA THR A 240 -11.74 -22.37 2.03
C THR A 240 -11.62 -22.06 0.54
N LEU A 241 -10.98 -20.94 0.17
CA LEU A 241 -10.83 -20.53 -1.22
C LEU A 241 -9.80 -21.41 -1.94
N GLN A 242 -10.23 -22.04 -3.04
CA GLN A 242 -9.33 -22.72 -3.96
C GLN A 242 -8.74 -21.73 -4.95
N CYS A 243 -7.46 -21.87 -5.28
CA CYS A 243 -6.76 -21.00 -6.23
C CYS A 243 -5.88 -21.78 -7.20
N ASP A 244 -5.76 -21.27 -8.42
CA ASP A 244 -4.94 -21.85 -9.48
C ASP A 244 -3.56 -21.19 -9.56
N VAL A 245 -3.47 -19.93 -9.15
CA VAL A 245 -2.26 -19.11 -9.23
C VAL A 245 -2.01 -18.41 -7.90
N VAL A 246 -0.77 -18.49 -7.40
CA VAL A 246 -0.32 -17.73 -6.22
C VAL A 246 0.87 -16.84 -6.60
N ILE A 247 0.82 -15.58 -6.19
CA ILE A 247 1.85 -14.58 -6.48
C ILE A 247 2.39 -14.00 -5.17
N GLY A 248 3.66 -14.28 -4.87
CA GLY A 248 4.36 -13.70 -3.73
C GLY A 248 4.89 -12.29 -4.04
N ALA A 249 4.24 -11.25 -3.49
CA ALA A 249 4.61 -9.85 -3.64
C ALA A 249 4.77 -9.12 -2.29
N ASP A 250 5.11 -9.86 -1.23
CA ASP A 250 5.15 -9.42 0.16
C ASP A 250 6.54 -8.95 0.64
N GLY A 251 7.45 -8.79 -0.31
CA GLY A 251 8.75 -8.13 -0.15
C GLY A 251 9.86 -9.03 0.40
N ARG A 252 11.03 -8.43 0.62
CA ARG A 252 12.29 -9.17 0.86
C ARG A 252 12.26 -10.19 1.99
N ARG A 253 11.40 -10.07 3.02
CA ARG A 253 11.49 -10.98 4.17
C ARG A 253 10.85 -12.35 3.94
N ASN A 254 10.03 -12.48 2.89
CA ASN A 254 9.21 -13.65 2.68
C ASN A 254 9.41 -14.19 1.26
N THR A 255 9.34 -15.50 1.10
CA THR A 255 9.41 -16.18 -0.19
C THR A 255 8.58 -17.44 -0.08
N LEU A 256 7.77 -17.70 -1.11
CA LEU A 256 7.03 -18.94 -1.20
C LEU A 256 7.99 -20.15 -1.15
N PRO A 257 7.58 -21.27 -0.55
CA PRO A 257 8.38 -22.49 -0.54
C PRO A 257 8.82 -22.89 -1.97
N GLY A 258 10.02 -23.48 -2.09
CA GLY A 258 10.58 -23.94 -3.36
C GLY A 258 11.44 -22.92 -4.12
N PHE A 259 11.39 -21.63 -3.77
CA PHE A 259 12.20 -20.60 -4.43
C PHE A 259 13.52 -20.34 -3.68
N ARG A 260 14.64 -20.73 -4.30
CA ARG A 260 15.99 -20.44 -3.79
C ARG A 260 16.37 -18.98 -4.04
N ARG A 261 16.98 -18.34 -3.04
CA ARG A 261 17.51 -16.97 -3.16
C ARG A 261 19.00 -16.99 -3.43
N LYS A 262 19.45 -16.12 -4.32
CA LYS A 262 20.87 -15.81 -4.51
C LYS A 262 21.19 -14.58 -3.68
N GLU A 263 22.10 -14.73 -2.72
CA GLU A 263 22.61 -13.61 -1.96
C GLU A 263 23.88 -13.08 -2.61
N PHE A 264 23.90 -11.78 -2.92
CA PHE A 264 25.10 -11.09 -3.36
C PHE A 264 25.60 -10.19 -2.23
N ARG A 265 26.80 -10.49 -1.72
CA ARG A 265 27.44 -9.72 -0.67
C ARG A 265 28.49 -8.80 -1.28
N GLY A 266 28.16 -7.52 -1.38
CA GLY A 266 29.08 -6.47 -1.81
C GLY A 266 29.87 -5.86 -0.64
N LYS A 267 30.50 -4.71 -0.90
CA LYS A 267 31.09 -3.86 0.14
C LYS A 267 30.00 -3.42 1.14
N LEU A 268 30.40 -3.19 2.38
CA LEU A 268 29.49 -2.66 3.38
C LEU A 268 28.95 -1.30 2.93
N ALA A 269 27.64 -1.17 2.86
CA ALA A 269 26.95 0.08 2.57
C ALA A 269 25.81 0.29 3.58
N ILE A 270 25.73 1.48 4.18
CA ILE A 270 24.71 1.83 5.18
C ILE A 270 23.92 3.02 4.63
N ALA A 271 22.70 2.75 4.21
CA ALA A 271 21.77 3.77 3.75
C ALA A 271 20.92 4.30 4.91
N ILE A 272 20.76 5.62 4.97
CA ILE A 272 19.91 6.33 5.91
C ILE A 272 18.84 7.05 5.10
N THR A 273 17.58 6.90 5.49
CA THR A 273 16.46 7.65 4.92
C THR A 273 15.84 8.55 5.98
N ALA A 274 15.58 9.81 5.64
CA ALA A 274 14.93 10.78 6.52
C ALA A 274 13.77 11.45 5.78
N ASN A 275 12.69 11.75 6.51
CA ASN A 275 11.54 12.48 5.98
C ASN A 275 11.28 13.66 6.92
N PHE A 276 11.37 14.89 6.41
CA PHE A 276 11.02 16.09 7.16
C PHE A 276 9.68 16.64 6.67
N MET A 277 8.96 17.32 7.55
CA MET A 277 7.68 17.94 7.21
C MET A 277 7.87 18.98 6.10
N ASN A 278 7.11 18.86 5.01
CA ASN A 278 7.03 19.86 3.95
C ASN A 278 5.76 20.69 4.17
N ARG A 279 5.92 21.98 4.48
CA ARG A 279 4.79 22.89 4.72
C ARG A 279 4.28 23.56 3.42
N ASN A 280 4.92 23.28 2.30
CA ASN A 280 4.59 23.83 0.97
C ASN A 280 4.68 25.36 0.93
N THR A 281 5.58 25.97 1.71
CA THR A 281 5.86 27.41 1.64
C THR A 281 6.59 27.77 0.34
N THR A 282 6.51 29.04 -0.06
CA THR A 282 7.24 29.55 -1.23
C THR A 282 8.75 29.36 -1.11
N ALA A 283 9.30 29.43 0.11
CA ALA A 283 10.71 29.19 0.36
C ALA A 283 11.09 27.72 0.13
N GLU A 284 10.34 26.78 0.71
CA GLU A 284 10.52 25.34 0.47
C GLU A 284 10.37 24.99 -1.01
N ALA A 285 9.41 25.61 -1.72
CA ALA A 285 9.16 25.39 -3.14
C ALA A 285 10.33 25.80 -4.05
N LYS A 286 11.16 26.78 -3.64
CA LYS A 286 12.32 27.25 -4.42
C LYS A 286 13.57 26.37 -4.28
N VAL A 287 13.67 25.54 -3.23
CA VAL A 287 14.84 24.67 -3.01
C VAL A 287 14.92 23.59 -4.09
N GLU A 288 16.02 23.50 -4.82
CA GLU A 288 16.18 22.50 -5.88
C GLU A 288 16.36 21.08 -5.31
N GLU A 289 15.88 20.10 -6.08
CA GLU A 289 16.06 18.68 -5.75
C GLU A 289 17.47 18.19 -6.08
N ILE A 290 17.85 17.06 -5.50
CA ILE A 290 19.12 16.39 -5.78
C ILE A 290 18.78 15.00 -6.30
N SER A 291 18.76 14.82 -7.63
CA SER A 291 18.33 13.58 -8.30
C SER A 291 19.31 12.40 -8.18
N GLY A 292 20.27 12.47 -7.25
CA GLY A 292 21.32 11.47 -7.05
C GLY A 292 22.69 12.01 -7.40
N VAL A 293 23.27 12.78 -6.49
CA VAL A 293 24.67 13.17 -6.56
C VAL A 293 25.48 12.11 -5.81
N ALA A 294 26.42 11.49 -6.51
CA ALA A 294 27.35 10.52 -5.93
C ALA A 294 28.74 11.14 -5.80
N PHE A 295 29.51 10.67 -4.81
CA PHE A 295 30.86 11.15 -4.51
C PHE A 295 31.76 11.21 -5.74
N ILE A 296 31.65 10.19 -6.59
CA ILE A 296 32.45 10.06 -7.81
C ILE A 296 32.28 11.27 -8.75
N PHE A 297 31.09 11.86 -8.80
CA PHE A 297 30.77 12.96 -9.72
C PHE A 297 30.91 14.35 -9.11
N ASN A 298 30.86 14.49 -7.79
CA ASN A 298 30.95 15.79 -7.12
C ASN A 298 31.81 15.74 -5.85
N GLN A 299 33.07 15.34 -6.02
CA GLN A 299 34.01 15.15 -4.91
C GLN A 299 34.17 16.41 -4.05
N ARG A 300 34.19 17.59 -4.68
CA ARG A 300 34.31 18.88 -3.99
C ARG A 300 33.18 19.09 -2.98
N PHE A 301 31.92 18.90 -3.38
CA PHE A 301 30.77 19.02 -2.49
C PHE A 301 30.88 18.10 -1.26
N PHE A 302 31.27 16.84 -1.45
CA PHE A 302 31.38 15.90 -0.32
C PHE A 302 32.59 16.16 0.57
N GLN A 303 33.70 16.66 0.01
CA GLN A 303 34.85 17.11 0.81
C GLN A 303 34.47 18.31 1.67
N GLU A 304 33.85 19.33 1.08
CA GLU A 304 33.37 20.51 1.81
C GLU A 304 32.33 20.14 2.88
N LEU A 305 31.40 19.21 2.58
CA LEU A 305 30.44 18.68 3.55
C LEU A 305 31.16 18.01 4.73
N ARG A 306 32.17 17.17 4.45
CA ARG A 306 32.94 16.47 5.47
C ARG A 306 33.74 17.45 6.32
N ASP A 307 34.39 18.43 5.71
CA ASP A 307 35.22 19.41 6.43
C ASP A 307 34.36 20.31 7.32
N ALA A 308 33.17 20.72 6.84
CA ALA A 308 32.26 21.57 7.60
C ALA A 308 31.50 20.81 8.71
N THR A 309 31.12 19.55 8.49
CA THR A 309 30.18 18.83 9.37
C THR A 309 30.77 17.59 10.04
N GLY A 310 31.90 17.07 9.57
CA GLY A 310 32.45 15.76 9.95
C GLY A 310 31.64 14.56 9.44
N VAL A 311 30.69 14.76 8.51
CA VAL A 311 29.88 13.69 7.93
C VAL A 311 30.47 13.25 6.59
N ASP A 312 30.76 11.96 6.45
CA ASP A 312 31.32 11.37 5.23
C ASP A 312 30.29 10.49 4.52
N LEU A 313 29.86 10.93 3.33
CA LEU A 313 28.83 10.30 2.51
C LEU A 313 29.38 9.84 1.16
N GLU A 314 28.83 8.73 0.65
CA GLU A 314 29.10 8.22 -0.69
C GLU A 314 28.09 8.76 -1.72
N ASN A 315 26.85 9.02 -1.30
CA ASN A 315 25.80 9.62 -2.11
C ASN A 315 24.76 10.31 -1.23
N ILE A 316 24.03 11.25 -1.84
CA ILE A 316 22.84 11.86 -1.28
C ILE A 316 21.83 12.15 -2.38
N VAL A 317 20.56 11.91 -2.07
CA VAL A 317 19.39 12.22 -2.89
C VAL A 317 18.43 13.04 -2.04
N TYR A 318 17.82 14.03 -2.64
CA TYR A 318 16.76 14.83 -2.05
C TYR A 318 15.59 14.93 -3.02
N TYR A 319 14.42 14.47 -2.58
CA TYR A 319 13.15 14.64 -3.29
C TYR A 319 12.20 15.49 -2.45
N LYS A 320 11.51 16.41 -3.13
CA LYS A 320 10.48 17.27 -2.54
C LYS A 320 9.11 16.71 -2.89
N ASP A 321 8.61 15.85 -2.01
CA ASP A 321 7.32 15.17 -2.17
C ASP A 321 6.33 15.66 -1.09
N ASP A 322 5.40 14.80 -0.64
CA ASP A 322 4.57 15.06 0.54
C ASP A 322 5.42 15.33 1.81
N THR A 323 6.69 14.94 1.78
CA THR A 323 7.73 15.27 2.77
C THR A 323 9.01 15.68 2.05
N HIS A 324 9.91 16.38 2.75
CA HIS A 324 11.28 16.53 2.29
C HIS A 324 12.02 15.21 2.57
N TYR A 325 12.17 14.40 1.52
CA TYR A 325 12.75 13.08 1.62
C TYR A 325 14.24 13.12 1.27
N PHE A 326 15.06 12.58 2.16
CA PHE A 326 16.49 12.36 1.92
C PHE A 326 16.81 10.88 1.99
N VAL A 327 17.63 10.41 1.07
CA VAL A 327 18.34 9.14 1.21
C VAL A 327 19.82 9.36 0.96
N MET A 328 20.65 8.83 1.84
CA MET A 328 22.10 8.99 1.78
C MET A 328 22.80 7.70 2.19
N THR A 329 23.96 7.45 1.62
CA THR A 329 24.81 6.34 2.01
C THR A 329 25.99 6.87 2.80
N ALA A 330 26.07 6.54 4.08
CA ALA A 330 27.08 7.04 4.99
C ALA A 330 28.19 6.00 5.22
N LYS A 331 29.44 6.46 5.29
CA LYS A 331 30.55 5.56 5.63
C LYS A 331 30.46 5.15 7.08
N LYS A 332 30.69 3.85 7.35
CA LYS A 332 30.66 3.28 8.71
C LYS A 332 31.50 4.08 9.71
N GLN A 333 32.70 4.51 9.31
CA GLN A 333 33.62 5.23 10.18
C GLN A 333 33.03 6.58 10.63
N SER A 334 32.43 7.34 9.71
CA SER A 334 31.75 8.59 10.04
C SER A 334 30.58 8.36 11.01
N LEU A 335 29.82 7.28 10.83
CA LEU A 335 28.72 6.93 11.76
C LEU A 335 29.21 6.57 13.17
N LEU A 336 30.40 5.98 13.30
CA LEU A 336 31.03 5.68 14.59
C LEU A 336 31.53 6.95 15.27
N GLU A 337 32.27 7.78 14.53
CA GLU A 337 32.81 9.06 15.03
C GLU A 337 31.71 10.02 15.48
N LYS A 338 30.55 9.99 14.79
CA LYS A 338 29.35 10.76 15.17
C LYS A 338 28.49 10.09 16.23
N GLY A 339 28.87 8.92 16.75
CA GLY A 339 28.14 8.21 17.79
C GLY A 339 26.77 7.68 17.35
N VAL A 340 26.49 7.62 16.04
CA VAL A 340 25.28 7.00 15.49
C VAL A 340 25.31 5.48 15.68
N ILE A 341 26.50 4.88 15.47
CA ILE A 341 26.76 3.50 15.82
C ILE A 341 27.57 3.49 17.13
N LEU A 342 27.04 2.83 18.17
CA LEU A 342 27.69 2.83 19.49
C LEU A 342 28.80 1.77 19.62
N ARG A 343 28.64 0.62 18.96
CA ARG A 343 29.58 -0.51 19.05
C ARG A 343 29.65 -1.25 17.73
N VAL A 344 30.84 -1.74 17.39
CA VAL A 344 31.05 -2.66 16.28
C VAL A 344 31.22 -4.07 16.85
N THR A 345 30.30 -4.97 16.54
CA THR A 345 30.54 -6.40 16.73
C THR A 345 31.32 -6.91 15.52
N THR A 346 32.56 -7.34 15.72
CA THR A 346 33.27 -8.14 14.72
C THR A 346 32.65 -9.54 14.72
N HIS A 347 32.04 -9.95 13.60
CA HIS A 347 31.90 -11.39 13.33
C HIS A 347 33.32 -11.90 13.01
N THR A 348 34.10 -12.21 14.05
CA THR A 348 35.30 -13.02 13.91
C THR A 348 34.86 -14.46 13.70
N ASP A 349 35.39 -15.10 12.65
CA ASP A 349 35.16 -16.49 12.33
C ASP A 349 35.41 -17.39 13.56
N GLY A 350 34.32 -17.97 14.04
CA GLY A 350 34.29 -19.12 14.93
C GLY A 350 33.04 -19.92 14.55
N PRO A 351 33.10 -21.27 14.52
CA PRO A 351 31.88 -22.04 14.27
C PRO A 351 30.85 -21.65 15.33
N PRO A 352 29.56 -21.49 14.98
CA PRO A 352 28.56 -21.15 15.97
C PRO A 352 28.50 -22.28 16.99
N GLU A 353 28.98 -22.02 18.21
CA GLU A 353 28.60 -22.78 19.42
C GLU A 353 27.12 -22.50 19.74
N TRP A 354 26.23 -22.78 18.79
CA TRP A 354 24.77 -22.91 18.93
C TRP A 354 24.21 -23.92 17.93
N CYS A 355 25.04 -24.85 17.43
CA CYS A 355 24.57 -26.06 16.75
C CYS A 355 24.56 -27.25 17.71
N SER A 356 23.82 -27.12 18.82
CA SER A 356 23.33 -28.28 19.56
C SER A 356 22.00 -27.91 20.22
N GLY A 357 20.92 -28.14 19.48
CA GLY A 357 19.55 -28.15 20.02
C GLY A 357 18.80 -26.82 19.92
N LEU A 358 17.62 -26.90 19.30
CA LEU A 358 16.55 -25.89 19.21
C LEU A 358 16.66 -24.86 18.06
N SER A 359 16.03 -25.25 16.95
CA SER A 359 15.56 -24.38 15.88
C SER A 359 14.63 -23.29 16.44
N HIS A 360 15.14 -22.11 16.81
CA HIS A 360 14.44 -20.82 16.84
C HIS A 360 15.39 -19.70 17.30
N CYS A 361 16.09 -19.03 16.37
CA CYS A 361 16.73 -17.74 16.66
C CYS A 361 16.70 -16.85 15.41
N ILE A 362 15.61 -16.07 15.32
CA ILE A 362 15.41 -14.99 14.36
C ILE A 362 16.27 -13.79 14.77
N GLY A 363 16.91 -13.15 13.78
CA GLY A 363 17.82 -12.02 13.95
C GLY A 363 17.29 -10.92 14.86
N ARG A 364 18.11 -10.52 15.84
CA ARG A 364 17.83 -9.38 16.71
C ARG A 364 17.88 -8.08 15.90
N PRO A 365 16.90 -7.17 16.06
CA PRO A 365 17.02 -5.82 15.52
C PRO A 365 18.08 -5.03 16.32
N MET A 366 18.93 -4.28 15.62
CA MET A 366 19.73 -3.21 16.24
C MET A 366 18.76 -2.23 16.92
N ARG A 367 19.05 -1.87 18.18
CA ARG A 367 18.31 -0.83 18.89
C ARG A 367 18.74 0.53 18.34
N TRP A 368 17.84 1.16 17.58
CA TRP A 368 17.96 2.56 17.18
C TRP A 368 17.32 3.44 18.25
N ARG A 369 17.95 4.56 18.58
CA ARG A 369 17.34 5.62 19.40
C ARG A 369 16.82 6.69 18.45
N THR A 370 15.52 6.96 18.51
CA THR A 370 14.93 8.16 17.89
C THR A 370 15.40 9.36 18.71
N ILE A 371 16.22 10.23 18.12
CA ILE A 371 16.56 11.51 18.75
C ILE A 371 15.45 12.48 18.37
N GLY A 372 14.49 12.68 19.27
CA GLY A 372 13.53 13.77 19.19
C GLY A 372 14.19 15.10 19.57
N PRO A 373 13.60 16.24 19.17
CA PRO A 373 14.13 17.54 19.54
C PRO A 373 14.04 17.73 21.06
N THR A 374 15.17 18.07 21.67
CA THR A 374 15.26 18.59 23.03
C THR A 374 14.65 19.99 23.05
N SER A 375 13.57 20.18 23.83
CA SER A 375 13.06 21.52 24.18
C SER A 375 13.40 21.83 25.64
N PRO A 376 13.90 23.03 25.96
CA PRO A 376 13.93 23.54 27.33
C PRO A 376 12.56 24.15 27.68
N GLY A 377 12.15 24.02 28.95
CA GLY A 377 10.81 24.37 29.44
C GLY A 377 10.64 25.81 29.89
N LEU A 378 9.36 26.17 30.13
CA LEU A 378 8.80 26.94 31.26
C LEU A 378 7.34 27.30 30.91
N GLY A 379 6.42 27.19 31.87
CA GLY A 379 5.09 27.81 31.79
C GLY A 379 3.91 26.93 32.22
N GLU A 380 3.48 27.15 33.46
CA GLU A 380 2.38 26.55 34.26
C GLU A 380 0.98 26.50 33.62
N GLY A 381 0.13 25.59 34.14
CA GLY A 381 -1.33 25.66 34.01
C GLY A 381 -2.06 24.37 34.36
N LEU A 382 -2.60 24.27 35.58
CA LEU A 382 -3.39 23.16 36.13
C LEU A 382 -4.72 22.89 35.37
N ALA A 383 -5.11 21.61 35.26
CA ALA A 383 -6.39 21.07 35.78
C ALA A 383 -6.65 19.61 35.32
N ASP A 384 -6.74 18.70 36.29
CA ASP A 384 -7.75 17.64 36.47
C ASP A 384 -8.20 16.73 35.30
N ARG A 385 -7.77 15.44 35.31
CA ARG A 385 -8.59 14.28 35.73
C ARG A 385 -7.99 12.91 35.36
N ASP A 386 -8.03 12.02 36.35
CA ASP A 386 -8.22 10.56 36.34
C ASP A 386 -7.27 9.66 35.51
N VAL A 387 -6.26 9.09 36.18
CA VAL A 387 -5.60 7.85 35.74
C VAL A 387 -5.47 6.86 36.90
N LEU A 388 -6.05 5.69 36.69
CA LEU A 388 -5.99 4.48 37.52
C LEU A 388 -4.55 3.97 37.69
N VAL A 389 -4.20 3.63 38.93
CA VAL A 389 -2.94 3.00 39.34
C VAL A 389 -3.03 1.47 39.18
N PRO A 390 -1.93 0.79 38.83
CA PRO A 390 -1.58 -0.40 39.61
C PRO A 390 -0.11 -0.47 40.07
N SER A 391 0.01 -0.72 41.38
CA SER A 391 1.01 -1.48 42.14
C SER A 391 2.45 -1.64 41.64
N ARG A 392 3.39 -1.19 42.49
CA ARG A 392 4.81 -1.53 42.50
C ARG A 392 5.07 -2.96 43.02
N SER A 393 6.03 -3.64 42.41
CA SER A 393 7.02 -4.54 43.05
C SER A 393 8.32 -4.44 42.22
N SER A 394 9.39 -3.83 42.78
CA SER A 394 10.69 -4.48 43.16
C SER A 394 11.25 -5.40 42.07
N ASP A 395 12.46 -5.26 41.49
CA ASP A 395 13.73 -4.86 42.10
C ASP A 395 14.85 -4.58 41.07
N SER A 396 15.90 -3.94 41.58
CA SER A 396 17.32 -3.95 41.13
C SER A 396 17.81 -2.96 40.05
N LEU A 397 18.32 -1.84 40.57
CA LEU A 397 19.72 -1.34 40.43
C LEU A 397 20.37 -1.34 39.05
N TRP A 398 20.67 -0.14 38.51
CA TRP A 398 22.03 0.38 38.26
C TRP A 398 21.98 1.91 38.08
N ARG A 399 22.54 2.64 39.05
CA ARG A 399 22.77 4.10 38.99
C ARG A 399 24.05 4.36 38.17
N ALA A 400 24.00 5.27 37.21
CA ALA A 400 25.19 5.90 36.65
C ALA A 400 25.18 7.38 37.02
N ARG A 401 26.21 7.77 37.79
CA ARG A 401 26.53 9.16 38.17
C ARG A 401 26.83 9.98 36.92
N ALA A 402 26.26 11.17 36.86
CA ALA A 402 26.78 12.27 36.04
C ALA A 402 28.04 12.81 36.72
N ASN A 403 29.15 12.84 35.99
CA ASN A 403 30.24 13.77 36.28
C ASN A 403 30.29 14.77 35.14
N ALA A 404 30.16 16.03 35.51
CA ALA A 404 30.44 17.18 34.68
C ALA A 404 31.96 17.32 34.49
N CYS A 405 32.36 17.57 33.25
CA CYS A 405 33.40 18.50 32.83
C CYS A 405 33.19 18.79 31.34
#